data_AF-A0A2E5NN17-F1
#
_entry.id   AF-A0A2E5NN17-F1
#
_cell.length_a   1.000
_cell.length_b   1.000
_cell.length_c   1.000
_cell.angle_alpha   90.00
_cell.angle_beta   90.00
_cell.angle_gamma   90.00
#
_symmetry.space_group_name_H-M   'P 1'
#
loop_
_entity.id
_entity.type
_entity.pdbx_description
1 polymer ?
#
loop_
_entity_poly.entity_id
_entity_poly.type
_entity_poly.pdbx_seq_one_letter_code
_entity_poly.pdbx_strand_id
1 'polypeptide(L)'
;MKLNKLFPAFLLVLVWMISLRVVQAQPNLDNMFLYEDTDSFDPGLSIGSLFPEIRAIYGGQEITSVSQFYGEKGLVVFAIRSVDW
;
A
#
# COMPACT_ATOMS: atom_id res chain seq x y z
N MET A 1 8.17 -7.43 62.25
CA MET A 1 7.22 -7.13 61.16
C MET A 1 7.96 -7.21 59.82
N LYS A 2 7.99 -8.35 59.12
CA LYS A 2 7.10 -8.76 58.00
C LYS A 2 7.07 -7.82 56.76
N LEU A 3 8.01 -6.89 56.57
CA LEU A 3 8.01 -6.02 55.39
C LEU A 3 8.57 -6.68 54.11
N ASN A 4 9.39 -7.72 54.25
CA ASN A 4 10.02 -8.46 53.15
C ASN A 4 9.12 -9.51 52.45
N LYS A 5 7.90 -9.74 52.97
CA LYS A 5 6.94 -10.67 52.35
C LYS A 5 5.99 -10.01 51.33
N LEU A 6 5.99 -8.67 51.26
CA LEU A 6 5.11 -7.91 50.35
C LEU A 6 5.76 -7.63 48.99
N PHE A 7 7.10 -7.69 48.91
CA PHE A 7 7.86 -7.46 47.69
C PHE A 7 7.50 -8.39 46.52
N PRO A 8 7.36 -9.73 46.70
CA PRO A 8 6.98 -10.60 45.60
C PRO A 8 5.52 -10.38 45.14
N ALA A 9 4.62 -10.02 46.07
CA ALA A 9 3.23 -9.71 45.73
C ALA A 9 3.12 -8.43 44.89
N PHE A 10 3.95 -7.41 45.20
CA PHE A 10 4.02 -6.18 44.42
C PHE A 10 4.55 -6.43 43.00
N LEU A 11 5.58 -7.28 42.87
CA LEU A 11 6.13 -7.68 41.57
C LEU A 11 5.10 -8.45 40.71
N LEU A 12 4.30 -9.32 41.34
CA LEU A 12 3.25 -10.10 40.67
C LEU A 12 2.11 -9.21 40.15
N VAL A 13 1.69 -8.22 40.95
CA VAL A 13 0.69 -7.22 40.53
C VAL A 13 1.23 -6.34 39.40
N LEU A 14 2.50 -5.96 39.45
CA LEU A 14 3.15 -5.17 38.40
C LEU A 14 3.22 -5.93 37.07
N VAL A 15 3.62 -7.20 37.09
CA VAL A 15 3.67 -8.07 35.89
C VAL A 15 2.27 -8.33 35.32
N TRP A 16 1.27 -8.48 36.18
CA TRP A 16 -0.14 -8.62 35.75
C TRP A 16 -0.66 -7.34 35.10
N MET A 17 -0.36 -6.17 35.67
CA MET A 17 -0.69 -4.85 35.09
C MET A 17 -0.02 -4.61 33.74
N ILE A 18 1.23 -5.04 33.55
CA ILE A 18 1.96 -4.88 32.28
C ILE A 18 1.41 -5.82 31.19
N SER A 19 0.91 -7.01 31.56
CA SER A 19 0.37 -7.99 30.60
C SER A 19 -1.00 -7.60 30.02
N LEU A 20 -1.64 -6.54 30.52
CA LEU A 20 -3.02 -6.18 30.19
C LEU A 20 -3.17 -5.21 29.01
N ARG A 21 -2.09 -4.75 28.38
CA ARG A 21 -2.19 -3.78 27.27
C ARG A 21 -1.31 -4.12 26.08
N VAL A 22 -1.58 -5.26 25.46
CA VAL A 22 -1.40 -5.38 24.02
C VAL A 22 -2.79 -5.18 23.40
N VAL A 23 -3.20 -3.92 23.22
CA VAL A 23 -4.28 -3.63 22.29
C VAL A 23 -3.66 -3.78 20.90
N GLN A 24 -3.69 -5.01 20.36
CA GLN A 24 -3.46 -5.16 18.93
C GLN A 24 -4.62 -4.45 18.25
N ALA A 25 -4.34 -3.38 17.52
CA ALA A 25 -5.32 -2.82 16.61
C ALA A 25 -5.66 -3.93 15.61
N GLN A 26 -6.79 -4.61 15.81
CA GLN A 26 -7.29 -5.53 14.81
C GLN A 26 -7.77 -4.69 13.63
N PRO A 27 -7.30 -4.97 12.40
CA PRO A 27 -7.79 -4.26 11.23
C PRO A 27 -9.29 -4.49 11.12
N ASN A 28 -10.06 -3.42 10.89
CA ASN A 28 -11.46 -3.55 10.55
C ASN A 28 -11.52 -4.14 9.13
N LEU A 29 -12.01 -5.37 9.01
CA LEU A 29 -12.12 -6.09 7.74
C LEU A 29 -13.50 -5.89 7.09
N ASP A 30 -14.41 -5.17 7.74
CA ASP A 30 -15.73 -4.87 7.19
C ASP A 30 -15.56 -4.09 5.88
N ASN A 31 -16.25 -4.55 4.83
CA ASN A 31 -16.23 -3.95 3.49
C ASN A 31 -14.85 -3.82 2.84
N MET A 32 -13.87 -4.63 3.25
CA MET A 32 -12.54 -4.64 2.59
C MET A 32 -12.60 -5.15 1.14
N PHE A 33 -13.63 -5.93 0.81
CA PHE A 33 -13.87 -6.44 -0.54
C PHE A 33 -15.23 -5.93 -1.03
N LEU A 34 -15.22 -5.28 -2.18
CA LEU A 34 -16.43 -4.90 -2.90
C LEU A 34 -16.74 -5.99 -3.93
N TYR A 35 -18.03 -6.31 -4.10
CA TYR A 35 -18.46 -7.32 -5.08
C TYR A 35 -18.32 -6.79 -6.51
N GLU A 36 -18.48 -5.48 -6.68
CA GLU A 36 -18.39 -4.78 -7.95
C GLU A 36 -17.88 -3.35 -7.69
N ASP A 37 -17.20 -2.80 -8.69
CA ASP A 37 -16.87 -1.38 -8.75
C ASP A 37 -18.12 -0.61 -9.20
N THR A 38 -18.63 0.27 -8.35
CA THR A 38 -19.91 0.97 -8.56
C THR A 38 -19.75 2.47 -8.62
N ASP A 39 -18.52 2.97 -8.45
CA ASP A 39 -18.26 4.39 -8.57
C ASP A 39 -17.98 4.76 -10.05
N SER A 40 -17.60 6.02 -10.27
CA SER A 40 -17.31 6.55 -11.61
C SER A 40 -15.82 6.84 -11.81
N PHE A 41 -14.99 6.33 -10.90
CA PHE A 41 -13.57 6.55 -10.91
C PHE A 41 -12.89 5.50 -11.78
N ASP A 42 -12.81 5.81 -13.08
CA ASP A 42 -12.07 5.02 -14.07
C ASP A 42 -10.73 5.71 -14.40
N PRO A 43 -9.69 5.61 -13.54
CA PRO A 43 -8.41 6.23 -13.80
C PRO A 43 -7.72 5.53 -14.99
N GLY A 44 -7.57 6.23 -16.10
CA GLY A 44 -6.90 5.68 -17.27
C GLY A 44 -7.17 6.47 -18.53
N LEU A 45 -6.59 5.99 -19.63
CA LEU A 45 -6.90 6.51 -20.96
C LEU A 45 -8.16 5.82 -21.48
N SER A 46 -9.10 6.59 -22.01
CA SER A 46 -10.30 6.03 -22.63
C SER A 46 -9.94 5.16 -23.84
N ILE A 47 -10.70 4.09 -24.06
CA ILE A 47 -10.53 3.25 -25.25
C ILE A 47 -10.72 4.10 -26.52
N GLY A 48 -9.81 3.96 -27.48
CA GLY A 48 -9.81 4.72 -28.74
C GLY A 48 -9.17 6.10 -28.63
N SER A 49 -8.79 6.55 -27.44
CA SER A 49 -7.97 7.76 -27.27
C SER A 49 -6.54 7.54 -27.77
N LEU A 50 -5.90 8.62 -28.23
CA LEU A 50 -4.48 8.59 -28.55
C LEU A 50 -3.67 8.45 -27.26
N PHE A 51 -2.64 7.60 -27.31
CA PHE A 51 -1.69 7.51 -26.20
C PHE A 51 -0.97 8.86 -26.04
N PRO A 52 -0.86 9.40 -24.81
CA PRO A 52 -0.29 10.71 -24.57
C PRO A 52 1.22 10.73 -24.88
N GLU A 53 1.74 11.90 -25.19
CA GLU A 53 3.18 12.12 -25.22
C GLU A 53 3.78 11.81 -23.84
N ILE A 54 4.98 11.24 -23.86
CA ILE A 54 5.74 10.93 -22.65
C ILE A 54 7.00 11.78 -22.63
N ARG A 55 7.73 11.73 -21.52
CA ARG A 55 9.11 12.16 -21.47
C ARG A 55 9.88 11.17 -20.63
N ALA A 56 10.74 10.40 -21.29
CA ALA A 56 11.51 9.33 -20.64
C ALA A 56 12.90 9.23 -21.24
N ILE A 57 13.81 8.53 -20.55
CA ILE A 57 15.13 8.20 -21.07
C ILE A 57 15.18 6.72 -21.44
N TYR A 58 15.56 6.42 -22.68
CA TYR A 58 15.79 5.07 -23.18
C TYR A 58 17.14 4.99 -23.88
N GLY A 59 18.01 4.07 -23.47
CA GLY A 59 19.35 3.94 -24.05
C GLY A 59 20.22 5.21 -23.96
N GLY A 60 19.98 6.06 -22.96
CA GLY A 60 20.68 7.34 -22.81
C GLY A 60 20.13 8.48 -23.68
N GLN A 61 19.07 8.25 -24.45
CA GLN A 61 18.40 9.28 -25.25
C GLN A 61 17.04 9.63 -24.65
N GLU A 62 16.68 10.91 -24.72
CA GLU A 62 15.32 11.33 -24.39
C GLU A 62 14.36 10.87 -25.50
N ILE A 63 13.26 10.26 -25.09
CA ILE A 63 12.17 9.85 -25.96
C ILE A 63 10.89 10.56 -25.52
N THR A 64 10.11 11.03 -26.50
CA THR A 64 8.85 11.73 -26.25
C THR A 64 7.61 10.94 -26.67
N SER A 65 7.81 9.76 -27.27
CA SER A 65 6.76 8.89 -27.74
C SER A 65 7.11 7.42 -27.54
N VAL A 66 6.08 6.64 -27.21
CA VAL A 66 6.16 5.18 -27.15
C VAL A 66 6.07 4.54 -28.54
N SER A 67 5.91 5.35 -29.58
CA SER A 67 5.57 4.86 -30.91
C SER A 67 6.58 3.91 -31.53
N GLN A 68 7.84 4.15 -31.22
CA GLN A 68 8.96 3.31 -31.63
C GLN A 68 8.91 1.88 -31.06
N PHE A 69 8.04 1.59 -30.08
CA PHE A 69 7.95 0.28 -29.42
C PHE A 69 6.73 -0.54 -29.85
N TYR A 70 5.78 0.01 -30.61
CA TYR A 70 4.67 -0.78 -31.14
C TYR A 70 5.07 -1.48 -32.46
N GLY A 71 4.67 -2.74 -32.58
CA GLY A 71 4.77 -3.51 -33.83
C GLY A 71 3.41 -4.07 -34.23
N GLU A 72 3.38 -5.14 -35.03
CA GLU A 72 2.13 -5.78 -35.46
C GLU A 72 1.23 -6.25 -34.31
N LYS A 73 1.83 -6.56 -33.16
CA LYS A 73 1.12 -7.03 -31.95
C LYS A 73 0.74 -5.92 -30.98
N GLY A 74 0.99 -4.66 -31.35
CA GLY A 74 0.75 -3.51 -30.48
C GLY A 74 1.80 -3.36 -29.37
N LEU A 75 1.42 -2.66 -28.31
CA LEU A 75 2.26 -2.32 -27.16
C LEU A 75 1.42 -2.40 -25.88
N VAL A 76 2.04 -2.89 -24.80
CA VAL A 76 1.49 -2.79 -23.43
C VAL A 76 2.43 -1.91 -22.62
N VAL A 77 1.87 -0.89 -21.96
CA VAL A 77 2.63 0.05 -21.13
C VAL A 77 2.28 -0.16 -19.66
N PHE A 78 3.30 -0.36 -18.82
CA PHE A 78 3.17 -0.40 -17.37
C PHE A 78 3.84 0.83 -16.78
N ALA A 79 3.04 1.73 -16.21
CA ALA A 79 3.54 2.88 -15.46
C ALA A 79 3.35 2.61 -13.97
N ILE A 80 4.45 2.43 -13.25
CA ILE A 80 4.44 2.21 -11.81
C ILE A 80 4.86 3.52 -11.15
N ARG A 81 3.96 4.13 -10.36
CA ARG A 81 4.38 5.17 -9.43
C ARG A 81 4.89 4.47 -8.17
N SER A 82 6.17 4.65 -7.85
CA SER A 82 6.62 4.36 -6.49
C SER A 82 6.06 5.47 -5.61
N VAL A 83 5.21 5.11 -4.65
CA VAL A 83 4.85 6.03 -3.56
C VAL A 83 5.90 5.82 -2.48
N ASP A 84 6.70 6.85 -2.22
CA ASP A 84 7.51 6.91 -1.01
C ASP A 84 6.57 7.34 0.13
N TRP A 85 6.12 6.33 0.87
CA TRP A 85 5.45 6.36 2.16
C TRP A 85 6.35 6.83 3.31
#